data_AF-X6NRB9-F1
#
_entry.id   AF-X6NRB9-F1
#
_cell.length_a   1.000
_cell.length_b   1.000
_cell.length_c   1.000
_cell.angle_alpha   90.00
_cell.angle_beta   90.00
_cell.angle_gamma   90.00
#
_symmetry.space_group_name_H-M   'P 1'
#
loop_
_entity.id
_entity.type
_entity.pdbx_description
1 polymer ?
#
loop_
_entity_poly.entity_id
_entity_poly.type
_entity_poly.pdbx_seq_one_letter_code
_entity_poly.pdbx_strand_id
1 'polypeptide(L)'
;MKCRNVSPHEAIGELEGYWVTSGNRRKDVVIVDEMDQLLGNHQTVLYQLFEWCKRDGSQLVVVGISNSIDLTDRFLPRLAARKIEPHLLIFKPYTKDQLLNILTNRLTSVSTLQVFFCILLLFVQDVQDLKNIYIYIYIVLACLLLLFVVVAKMNGDVRKCLELCRNALSHLLGEWREKSEKEDDLCKAKVGMVEMQTVLKAGFCSPLVDIIKNLPNHQKIVVVVGALLNEGLRSCKKQQLLRINEALSKKNDLRTDVEVLKSHIKPAALTVSKLKKFYLHMTKTYSLPKISLKDLDVIFDRLVTLGIFEAKLRPSERLCSLQQETELTMLVPIEEVKIAVEDHHSLSSLFAANFVLPSEFQ
;
A
#
# COMPACT_ATOMS: atom_id res chain seq x y z
N MET A 1 -4.17 -27.53 -30.50
CA MET A 1 -2.96 -27.30 -31.30
C MET A 1 -1.83 -28.13 -30.73
N LYS A 2 -1.14 -28.95 -31.55
CA LYS A 2 0.13 -29.58 -31.13
C LYS A 2 1.18 -28.47 -31.16
N CYS A 3 1.81 -28.17 -30.02
CA CYS A 3 2.90 -27.20 -29.95
C CYS A 3 4.08 -27.71 -30.79
N ARG A 4 4.17 -27.24 -32.04
CA ARG A 4 5.41 -27.35 -32.82
C ARG A 4 6.33 -26.22 -32.37
N ASN A 5 7.64 -26.49 -32.31
CA ASN A 5 8.63 -25.42 -32.11
C ASN A 5 8.73 -24.63 -33.41
N VAL A 6 7.99 -23.53 -33.49
CA VAL A 6 7.97 -22.61 -34.63
C VAL A 6 8.67 -21.32 -34.21
N SER A 7 9.38 -20.64 -35.13
CA SER A 7 9.98 -19.34 -34.80
C SER A 7 8.91 -18.27 -34.52
N PRO A 8 9.19 -17.22 -33.73
CA PRO A 8 8.19 -16.20 -33.39
C PRO A 8 7.57 -15.52 -34.60
N HIS A 9 8.35 -15.29 -35.66
CA HIS A 9 7.86 -14.68 -36.90
C HIS A 9 6.93 -15.61 -37.69
N GLU A 10 7.27 -16.89 -37.78
CA GLU A 10 6.41 -17.89 -38.42
C GLU A 10 5.11 -18.10 -37.63
N ALA A 11 5.18 -18.09 -36.29
CA ALA A 11 4.01 -18.20 -35.43
C ALA A 11 3.01 -17.04 -35.64
N ILE A 12 3.51 -15.80 -35.77
CA ILE A 12 2.67 -14.63 -36.09
C ILE A 12 1.99 -14.82 -37.45
N GLY A 13 2.71 -15.30 -38.47
CA GLY A 13 2.14 -15.55 -39.80
C GLY A 13 1.09 -16.66 -39.83
N GLU A 14 1.31 -17.76 -39.09
CA GLU A 14 0.31 -18.83 -38.96
C GLU A 14 -0.94 -18.34 -38.23
N LEU A 15 -0.78 -17.55 -37.16
CA LEU A 15 -1.90 -16.97 -36.40
C LEU A 15 -2.70 -15.97 -37.23
N GLU A 16 -2.03 -15.13 -38.02
CA GLU A 16 -2.68 -14.21 -38.95
C GLU A 16 -3.48 -14.98 -40.02
N GLY A 17 -2.90 -16.02 -40.61
CA GLY A 17 -3.59 -16.89 -41.56
C GLY A 17 -4.79 -17.62 -40.96
N TYR A 18 -4.68 -18.03 -39.69
CA TYR A 18 -5.73 -18.75 -38.98
C TYR A 18 -6.90 -17.84 -38.55
N TRP A 19 -6.63 -16.65 -38.02
CA TRP A 19 -7.69 -15.75 -37.52
C TRP A 19 -8.28 -14.82 -38.57
N VAL A 20 -7.53 -14.45 -39.61
CA VAL A 20 -7.96 -13.46 -40.62
C VAL A 20 -8.33 -14.12 -41.95
N THR A 21 -7.51 -15.05 -42.44
CA THR A 21 -7.62 -15.55 -43.83
C THR A 21 -8.44 -16.83 -43.94
N SER A 22 -8.52 -17.61 -42.87
CA SER A 22 -9.24 -18.87 -42.88
C SER A 22 -10.75 -18.62 -42.78
N GLY A 23 -11.53 -19.17 -43.73
CA GLY A 23 -13.01 -19.19 -43.68
C GLY A 23 -13.59 -20.10 -42.57
N ASN A 24 -12.86 -20.22 -41.47
CA ASN A 24 -13.23 -21.00 -40.30
C ASN A 24 -14.39 -20.30 -39.58
N ARG A 25 -15.42 -21.05 -39.19
CA ARG A 25 -16.65 -20.50 -38.57
C ARG A 25 -16.56 -20.34 -37.05
N ARG A 26 -15.43 -20.73 -36.44
CA ARG A 26 -15.27 -20.67 -34.98
C ARG A 26 -14.65 -19.33 -34.59
N LYS A 27 -15.36 -18.60 -33.73
CA LYS A 27 -14.82 -17.42 -33.05
C LYS A 27 -13.99 -17.84 -31.86
N ASP A 28 -12.78 -17.31 -31.77
CA ASP A 28 -11.85 -17.55 -30.67
C ASP A 28 -11.82 -16.33 -29.75
N VAL A 29 -11.97 -16.58 -28.44
CA VAL A 29 -11.85 -15.55 -27.41
C VAL A 29 -10.52 -15.72 -26.70
N VAL A 30 -9.65 -14.73 -26.85
CA VAL A 30 -8.34 -14.69 -26.20
C VAL A 30 -8.40 -13.71 -25.03
N ILE A 31 -8.13 -14.22 -23.83
CA ILE A 31 -8.01 -13.41 -22.62
C ILE A 31 -6.54 -13.16 -22.38
N VAL A 32 -6.15 -11.89 -22.37
CA VAL A 32 -4.79 -11.45 -22.09
C VAL A 32 -4.80 -10.79 -20.71
N ASP A 33 -4.32 -11.51 -19.70
CA ASP A 33 -4.10 -10.94 -18.37
C ASP A 33 -2.79 -10.15 -18.35
N GLU A 34 -2.69 -9.13 -17.50
CA GLU A 34 -1.52 -8.22 -17.39
C GLU A 34 -1.05 -7.67 -18.76
N MET A 35 -2.01 -7.23 -19.58
CA MET A 35 -1.78 -6.74 -20.94
C MET A 35 -0.81 -5.55 -21.02
N ASP A 36 -0.66 -4.80 -19.93
CA ASP A 36 0.33 -3.74 -19.78
C ASP A 36 1.79 -4.21 -19.81
N GLN A 37 2.08 -5.48 -19.50
CA GLN A 37 3.44 -6.03 -19.66
C GLN A 37 3.88 -6.08 -21.13
N LEU A 38 2.94 -6.16 -22.06
CA LEU A 38 3.21 -6.16 -23.49
C LEU A 38 3.48 -4.76 -24.06
N LEU A 39 3.32 -3.69 -23.25
CA LEU A 39 3.59 -2.30 -23.64
C LEU A 39 5.07 -1.90 -23.58
N GLY A 40 5.98 -2.84 -23.28
CA GLY A 40 7.43 -2.62 -23.19
C GLY A 40 8.09 -2.10 -24.49
N ASN A 41 9.39 -2.32 -24.64
CA ASN A 41 10.20 -1.67 -25.70
C ASN A 41 9.72 -1.93 -27.15
N HIS A 42 8.90 -2.95 -27.38
CA HIS A 42 8.31 -3.26 -28.69
C HIS A 42 6.79 -3.33 -28.61
N GLN A 43 6.13 -2.16 -28.53
CA GLN A 43 4.66 -1.97 -28.56
C GLN A 43 3.97 -2.61 -29.79
N THR A 44 4.73 -3.17 -30.73
CA THR A 44 4.27 -3.78 -31.98
C THR A 44 3.33 -4.95 -31.77
N VAL A 45 3.56 -5.79 -30.75
CA VAL A 45 2.75 -6.98 -30.48
C VAL A 45 1.31 -6.61 -30.14
N LEU A 46 1.12 -5.60 -29.28
CA LEU A 46 -0.21 -5.16 -28.89
C LEU A 46 -0.96 -4.56 -30.10
N TYR A 47 -0.26 -3.75 -30.91
CA TYR A 47 -0.84 -3.17 -32.12
C TYR A 47 -1.32 -4.26 -33.10
N GLN A 48 -0.49 -5.28 -33.35
CA GLN A 48 -0.85 -6.39 -34.24
C GLN A 48 -2.08 -7.14 -33.74
N LEU A 49 -2.16 -7.40 -32.44
CA LEU A 49 -3.25 -8.13 -31.82
C LEU A 49 -4.59 -7.38 -31.96
N PHE A 50 -4.59 -6.05 -31.76
CA PHE A 50 -5.76 -5.21 -32.01
C PHE A 50 -6.09 -5.03 -33.49
N GLU A 51 -5.09 -5.04 -34.37
CA GLU A 51 -5.28 -5.01 -35.82
C GLU A 51 -5.98 -6.28 -36.32
N TRP A 52 -5.56 -7.46 -35.83
CA TRP A 52 -6.23 -8.73 -36.14
C TRP A 52 -7.70 -8.73 -35.74
N CYS A 53 -8.06 -8.15 -34.59
CA CYS A 53 -9.46 -7.98 -34.18
C CYS A 53 -10.26 -7.04 -35.09
N LYS A 54 -9.60 -6.08 -35.75
CA LYS A 54 -10.27 -5.06 -36.58
C LYS A 54 -10.53 -5.52 -38.01
N ARG A 55 -9.75 -6.46 -38.55
CA ARG A 55 -9.87 -6.90 -39.94
C ARG A 55 -11.22 -7.55 -40.23
N ASP A 56 -11.71 -7.32 -41.44
CA ASP A 56 -12.99 -7.87 -41.90
C ASP A 56 -12.90 -9.39 -42.01
N GLY A 57 -13.90 -10.09 -41.47
CA GLY A 57 -13.92 -11.57 -41.42
C GLY A 57 -13.13 -12.18 -40.26
N SER A 58 -12.48 -11.36 -39.42
CA SER A 58 -11.73 -11.83 -38.25
C SER A 58 -12.61 -12.66 -37.30
N GLN A 59 -12.06 -13.79 -36.86
CA GLN A 59 -12.67 -14.66 -35.86
C GLN A 59 -12.16 -14.40 -34.44
N LEU A 60 -11.26 -13.42 -34.26
CA LEU A 60 -10.58 -13.16 -33.00
C LEU A 60 -11.34 -12.11 -32.16
N VAL A 61 -11.65 -12.45 -30.92
CA VAL A 61 -12.11 -11.52 -29.88
C VAL A 61 -11.06 -11.48 -28.78
N VAL A 62 -10.57 -10.29 -28.45
CA VAL A 62 -9.58 -10.10 -27.39
C VAL A 62 -10.21 -9.41 -26.20
N VAL A 63 -10.01 -9.97 -25.01
CA VAL A 63 -10.30 -9.34 -23.74
C VAL A 63 -8.97 -9.11 -23.01
N GLY A 64 -8.55 -7.84 -22.95
CA GLY A 64 -7.35 -7.44 -22.23
C GLY A 64 -7.67 -6.97 -20.81
N ILE A 65 -6.95 -7.50 -19.83
CA ILE A 65 -7.00 -7.06 -18.43
C ILE A 65 -5.68 -6.35 -18.13
N SER A 66 -5.75 -5.17 -17.51
CA SER A 66 -4.57 -4.34 -17.23
C SER A 66 -4.79 -3.56 -15.94
N ASN A 67 -3.71 -3.37 -15.16
CA ASN A 67 -3.73 -2.56 -13.95
C ASN A 67 -3.20 -1.14 -14.20
N SER A 68 -2.41 -0.93 -15.26
CA SER A 68 -1.81 0.37 -15.54
C SER A 68 -2.76 1.37 -16.23
N ILE A 69 -2.73 2.60 -15.72
CA ILE A 69 -3.34 3.80 -16.32
C ILE A 69 -2.63 4.20 -17.62
N ASP A 70 -1.37 3.79 -17.82
CA ASP A 70 -0.61 4.07 -19.04
C ASP A 70 -1.27 3.47 -20.29
N LEU A 71 -1.98 2.36 -20.11
CA LEU A 71 -2.73 1.72 -21.18
C LEU A 71 -3.86 2.65 -21.66
N THR A 72 -4.60 3.25 -20.73
CA THR A 72 -5.72 4.15 -21.04
C THR A 72 -5.27 5.54 -21.51
N ASP A 73 -4.18 6.07 -20.95
CA ASP A 73 -3.78 7.46 -21.18
C ASP A 73 -2.83 7.63 -22.37
N ARG A 74 -2.03 6.61 -22.70
CA ARG A 74 -0.98 6.73 -23.73
C ARG A 74 -1.21 5.80 -24.91
N PHE A 75 -1.63 4.56 -24.65
CA PHE A 75 -1.75 3.57 -25.70
C PHE A 75 -3.09 3.63 -26.45
N LEU A 76 -4.22 3.71 -25.73
CA LEU A 76 -5.55 3.84 -26.36
C LEU A 76 -5.67 5.07 -27.29
N PRO A 77 -5.14 6.28 -26.96
CA PRO A 77 -5.21 7.41 -27.89
C PRO A 77 -4.43 7.17 -29.20
N ARG A 78 -3.31 6.44 -29.13
CA ARG A 78 -2.52 6.07 -30.32
C ARG A 78 -3.23 5.02 -31.18
N LEU A 79 -3.98 4.11 -30.56
CA LEU A 79 -4.85 3.17 -31.26
C LEU A 79 -6.04 3.87 -31.91
N ALA A 80 -6.67 4.81 -31.20
CA ALA A 80 -7.78 5.61 -31.71
C ALA A 80 -7.36 6.43 -32.95
N ALA A 81 -6.12 6.95 -32.98
CA ALA A 81 -5.55 7.58 -34.17
C ALA A 81 -5.47 6.65 -35.39
N ARG A 82 -5.42 5.32 -35.18
CA ARG A 82 -5.48 4.29 -36.23
C ARG A 82 -6.90 3.77 -36.49
N LYS A 83 -7.93 4.42 -35.93
CA LYS A 83 -9.35 4.02 -36.01
C LYS A 83 -9.66 2.65 -35.40
N ILE A 84 -8.85 2.21 -34.44
CA ILE A 84 -9.09 1.01 -33.64
C ILE A 84 -9.46 1.45 -32.24
N GLU A 85 -10.74 1.35 -31.89
CA GLU A 85 -11.25 1.74 -30.58
C GLU A 85 -11.80 0.50 -29.86
N PRO A 86 -11.05 -0.07 -28.90
CA PRO A 86 -11.55 -1.17 -28.09
C PRO A 86 -12.59 -0.67 -27.08
N HIS A 87 -13.52 -1.53 -26.70
CA HIS A 87 -14.46 -1.21 -25.63
C HIS A 87 -13.75 -1.20 -24.28
N LEU A 88 -13.68 -0.04 -23.64
CA LEU A 88 -13.01 0.14 -22.36
C LEU A 88 -14.00 -0.01 -21.19
N LEU A 89 -13.75 -0.99 -20.32
CA LEU A 89 -14.49 -1.19 -19.08
C LEU A 89 -13.58 -0.89 -17.88
N ILE A 90 -13.87 0.17 -17.13
CA ILE A 90 -13.10 0.58 -15.95
C ILE A 90 -13.71 -0.04 -14.69
N PHE A 91 -12.97 -0.95 -14.05
CA PHE A 91 -13.31 -1.46 -12.73
C PHE A 91 -12.87 -0.47 -11.66
N LYS A 92 -13.85 0.22 -11.07
CA LYS A 92 -13.59 1.13 -9.95
C LYS A 92 -13.16 0.34 -8.69
N PRO A 93 -12.31 0.92 -7.83
CA PRO A 93 -11.99 0.33 -6.53
C PRO A 93 -13.28 0.09 -5.72
N TYR A 94 -13.31 -1.02 -4.96
CA TYR A 94 -14.49 -1.36 -4.17
C TYR A 94 -14.79 -0.30 -3.11
N THR A 95 -16.08 -0.02 -2.93
CA THR A 95 -16.58 0.78 -1.82
C THR A 95 -16.58 -0.03 -0.53
N LYS A 96 -16.66 0.65 0.62
CA LYS A 96 -16.75 -0.01 1.93
C LYS A 96 -17.91 -1.01 2.00
N ASP A 97 -19.09 -0.60 1.53
CA ASP A 97 -20.27 -1.47 1.54
C ASP A 97 -20.09 -2.70 0.64
N GLN A 98 -19.45 -2.53 -0.52
CA GLN A 98 -19.11 -3.65 -1.41
C GLN A 98 -18.12 -4.62 -0.75
N LEU A 99 -17.08 -4.09 -0.10
CA LEU A 99 -16.12 -4.92 0.65
C LEU A 99 -16.83 -5.67 1.79
N LEU A 100 -17.68 -4.99 2.55
CA LEU A 100 -18.47 -5.61 3.62
C LEU A 100 -19.30 -6.77 3.09
N ASN A 101 -20.03 -6.55 2.00
CA ASN A 101 -20.87 -7.58 1.38
C ASN A 101 -20.05 -8.75 0.85
N ILE A 102 -18.91 -8.50 0.19
CA ILE A 102 -18.03 -9.57 -0.31
C ILE A 102 -17.52 -10.42 0.86
N LEU A 103 -17.04 -9.79 1.93
CA LEU A 103 -16.49 -10.50 3.08
C LEU A 103 -17.58 -11.27 3.82
N THR A 104 -18.76 -10.67 4.00
CA THR A 104 -19.92 -11.33 4.62
C THR A 104 -20.34 -12.54 3.80
N ASN A 105 -20.42 -12.41 2.47
CA ASN A 105 -20.74 -13.52 1.55
C ASN A 105 -19.69 -14.64 1.59
N ARG A 106 -18.41 -14.30 1.74
CA ARG A 106 -17.34 -15.31 1.91
C ARG A 106 -17.48 -16.04 3.23
N LEU A 107 -17.77 -15.34 4.33
CA LEU A 107 -18.00 -15.94 5.65
C LEU A 107 -19.25 -16.82 5.66
N THR A 108 -20.35 -16.39 5.03
CA THR A 108 -21.58 -17.19 4.89
C THR A 108 -21.36 -18.43 4.01
N SER A 109 -20.53 -18.34 2.96
CA SER A 109 -20.22 -19.49 2.10
C SER A 109 -19.40 -20.59 2.80
N VAL A 110 -18.56 -20.21 3.76
CA VAL A 110 -17.79 -21.15 4.60
C VAL A 110 -18.67 -21.73 5.71
N SER A 111 -19.79 -21.07 6.01
CA SER A 111 -20.66 -21.49 7.08
C SER A 111 -21.89 -22.22 6.56
N THR A 112 -21.81 -23.52 6.74
CA THR A 112 -22.81 -24.36 7.40
C THR A 112 -23.53 -23.70 8.60
N LEU A 113 -23.53 -22.38 8.83
CA LEU A 113 -24.17 -21.73 9.98
C LEU A 113 -25.68 -21.99 10.00
N GLN A 114 -26.37 -22.06 8.86
CA GLN A 114 -27.80 -22.40 8.83
C GLN A 114 -28.09 -23.87 9.11
N VAL A 115 -27.22 -24.78 8.69
CA VAL A 115 -27.40 -26.24 8.88
C VAL A 115 -26.94 -26.67 10.27
N PHE A 116 -25.86 -26.07 10.78
CA PHE A 116 -25.32 -26.35 12.11
C PHE A 116 -26.23 -25.80 13.22
N PHE A 117 -26.81 -24.59 13.07
CA PHE A 117 -27.75 -24.04 14.06
C PHE A 117 -29.00 -24.93 14.23
N CYS A 118 -29.45 -25.59 13.15
CA CYS A 118 -30.57 -26.53 13.18
C CYS A 118 -30.20 -27.92 13.72
N ILE A 119 -28.98 -28.42 13.46
CA ILE A 119 -28.51 -29.72 13.99
C ILE A 119 -28.18 -29.60 15.50
N LEU A 120 -27.63 -28.46 15.93
CA LEU A 120 -27.24 -28.19 17.31
C LEU A 120 -28.43 -28.12 18.29
N LEU A 121 -29.58 -27.61 17.82
CA LEU A 121 -30.80 -27.53 18.63
C LEU A 121 -31.53 -28.89 18.77
N LEU A 122 -31.18 -29.87 17.95
CA LEU A 122 -31.84 -31.19 17.96
C LEU A 122 -30.98 -32.31 18.57
N PHE A 123 -29.65 -32.13 18.75
CA PHE A 123 -28.75 -33.22 19.16
C PHE A 123 -27.54 -32.79 20.04
N VAL A 124 -27.77 -32.14 21.18
CA VAL A 124 -26.70 -32.00 22.19
C VAL A 124 -27.21 -32.47 23.55
N GLN A 125 -26.79 -33.67 23.94
CA GLN A 125 -27.05 -34.27 25.26
C GLN A 125 -25.82 -34.26 26.19
N ASP A 126 -24.67 -33.71 25.77
CA ASP A 126 -23.42 -33.71 26.56
C ASP A 126 -22.76 -32.33 26.74
N VAL A 127 -22.19 -32.12 27.95
CA VAL A 127 -21.66 -30.83 28.44
C VAL A 127 -20.33 -30.41 27.78
N GLN A 128 -19.58 -31.36 27.22
CA GLN A 128 -18.31 -31.08 26.54
C GLN A 128 -18.50 -30.35 25.20
N ASP A 129 -19.61 -30.64 24.51
CA ASP A 129 -19.93 -30.00 23.22
C ASP A 129 -20.37 -28.54 23.38
N LEU A 130 -20.96 -28.19 24.54
CA LEU A 130 -21.30 -26.80 24.86
C LEU A 130 -20.08 -25.88 24.82
N LYS A 131 -18.92 -26.31 25.34
CA LYS A 131 -17.69 -25.51 25.27
C LYS A 131 -17.26 -25.25 23.83
N ASN A 132 -17.31 -26.27 22.97
CA ASN A 132 -16.96 -26.16 21.55
C ASN A 132 -17.93 -25.23 20.79
N ILE A 133 -19.21 -25.24 21.16
CA ILE A 133 -20.25 -24.36 20.62
C ILE A 133 -19.99 -22.90 21.01
N TYR A 134 -19.70 -22.63 22.29
CA TYR A 134 -19.40 -21.28 22.75
C TYR A 134 -18.15 -20.70 22.08
N ILE A 135 -17.11 -21.52 21.89
CA ILE A 135 -15.91 -21.14 21.14
C ILE A 135 -16.26 -20.75 19.70
N TYR A 136 -17.10 -21.54 19.03
CA TYR A 136 -17.47 -21.28 17.64
C TYR A 136 -18.28 -19.99 17.48
N ILE A 137 -19.29 -19.75 18.33
CA ILE A 137 -20.07 -18.51 18.34
C ILE A 137 -19.17 -17.30 18.61
N TYR A 138 -18.21 -17.46 19.52
CA TYR A 138 -17.26 -16.42 19.89
C TYR A 138 -16.35 -16.02 18.71
N ILE A 139 -15.79 -17.01 18.00
CA ILE A 139 -14.95 -16.79 16.82
C ILE A 139 -15.76 -16.09 15.73
N VAL A 140 -17.01 -16.51 15.48
CA VAL A 140 -17.87 -15.89 14.47
C VAL A 140 -18.17 -14.42 14.82
N LEU A 141 -18.45 -14.11 16.09
CA LEU A 141 -18.70 -12.73 16.54
C LEU A 141 -17.44 -11.85 16.44
N ALA A 142 -16.26 -12.39 16.78
CA ALA A 142 -14.98 -11.71 16.63
C ALA A 142 -14.62 -11.45 15.16
N CYS A 143 -14.84 -12.44 14.27
CA CYS A 143 -14.70 -12.29 12.83
C CYS A 143 -15.56 -11.15 12.28
N LEU A 144 -16.83 -11.09 12.71
CA LEU A 144 -17.78 -10.07 12.25
C LEU A 144 -17.33 -8.67 12.69
N LEU A 145 -16.97 -8.50 13.96
CA LEU A 145 -16.46 -7.23 14.49
C LEU A 145 -15.16 -6.78 13.80
N LEU A 146 -14.23 -7.71 13.52
CA LEU A 146 -12.98 -7.42 12.78
C LEU A 146 -13.27 -6.86 11.41
N LEU A 147 -14.19 -7.52 10.69
CA LEU A 147 -14.58 -7.17 9.33
C LEU A 147 -15.09 -5.73 9.26
N PHE A 148 -15.98 -5.33 10.18
CA PHE A 148 -16.47 -3.94 10.23
C PHE A 148 -15.36 -2.92 10.47
N VAL A 149 -14.42 -3.19 11.38
CA VAL A 149 -13.34 -2.23 11.69
C VAL A 149 -12.31 -2.14 10.56
N VAL A 150 -11.97 -3.27 9.93
CA VAL A 150 -11.05 -3.30 8.78
C VAL A 150 -11.66 -2.57 7.59
N VAL A 151 -12.92 -2.87 7.25
CA VAL A 151 -13.64 -2.22 6.15
C VAL A 151 -13.89 -0.73 6.42
N ALA A 152 -14.08 -0.32 7.68
CA ALA A 152 -14.22 1.10 8.02
C ALA A 152 -12.97 1.93 7.66
N LYS A 153 -11.78 1.32 7.72
CA LYS A 153 -10.49 1.98 7.43
C LYS A 153 -10.01 1.79 5.99
N MET A 154 -10.51 0.78 5.28
CA MET A 154 -10.02 0.38 3.97
C MET A 154 -10.97 0.78 2.85
N ASN A 155 -10.41 1.33 1.77
CA ASN A 155 -11.09 1.50 0.49
C ASN A 155 -10.26 0.81 -0.61
N GLY A 156 -10.92 0.19 -1.59
CA GLY A 156 -10.24 -0.37 -2.76
C GLY A 156 -9.98 -1.87 -2.70
N ASP A 157 -8.70 -2.27 -2.68
CA ASP A 157 -8.29 -3.64 -2.98
C ASP A 157 -8.81 -4.68 -1.96
N VAL A 158 -9.64 -5.61 -2.46
CA VAL A 158 -10.21 -6.70 -1.67
C VAL A 158 -9.15 -7.69 -1.19
N ARG A 159 -8.05 -7.88 -1.95
CA ARG A 159 -6.97 -8.80 -1.59
C ARG A 159 -6.31 -8.35 -0.30
N LYS A 160 -5.95 -7.07 -0.23
CA LYS A 160 -5.39 -6.45 0.97
C LYS A 160 -6.35 -6.53 2.16
N CYS A 161 -7.65 -6.31 1.92
CA CYS A 161 -8.66 -6.43 2.96
C CYS A 161 -8.74 -7.87 3.53
N LEU A 162 -8.78 -8.88 2.66
CA LEU A 162 -8.80 -10.29 3.04
C LEU A 162 -7.53 -10.72 3.77
N GLU A 163 -6.36 -10.26 3.31
CA GLU A 163 -5.08 -10.55 3.93
C GLU A 163 -4.99 -9.98 5.34
N LEU A 164 -5.43 -8.73 5.54
CA LEU A 164 -5.52 -8.12 6.86
C LEU A 164 -6.46 -8.89 7.79
N CYS A 165 -7.63 -9.30 7.30
CA CYS A 165 -8.57 -10.11 8.08
C CYS A 165 -7.94 -11.46 8.46
N ARG A 166 -7.24 -12.13 7.52
CA ARG A 166 -6.54 -13.39 7.78
C ARG A 166 -5.44 -13.24 8.84
N ASN A 167 -4.64 -12.18 8.75
CA ASN A 167 -3.55 -11.93 9.68
C ASN A 167 -4.09 -11.61 11.08
N ALA A 168 -5.13 -10.78 11.17
CA ALA A 168 -5.80 -10.46 12.44
C ALA A 168 -6.41 -11.71 13.09
N LEU A 169 -7.09 -12.56 12.31
CA LEU A 169 -7.64 -13.81 12.81
C LEU A 169 -6.56 -14.78 13.28
N SER A 170 -5.46 -14.90 12.52
CA SER A 170 -4.34 -15.77 12.90
C SER A 170 -3.72 -15.33 14.23
N HIS A 171 -3.58 -14.02 14.44
CA HIS A 171 -3.06 -13.47 15.69
C HIS A 171 -4.01 -13.73 16.88
N LEU A 172 -5.31 -13.49 16.70
CA LEU A 172 -6.31 -13.81 17.73
C LEU A 172 -6.29 -15.31 18.06
N LEU A 173 -6.27 -16.19 17.06
CA LEU A 173 -6.18 -17.64 17.31
C LEU A 173 -4.88 -18.03 18.04
N GLY A 174 -3.78 -17.35 17.76
CA GLY A 174 -2.51 -17.52 18.47
C GLY A 174 -2.60 -17.15 19.95
N GLU A 175 -3.05 -15.92 20.25
CA GLU A 175 -3.26 -15.48 21.64
C GLU A 175 -4.24 -16.38 22.40
N TRP A 176 -5.28 -16.86 21.70
CA TRP A 176 -6.24 -17.79 22.26
C TRP A 176 -5.60 -19.14 22.60
N ARG A 177 -4.75 -19.69 21.73
CA ARG A 177 -4.03 -20.94 22.01
C ARG A 177 -3.16 -20.80 23.25
N GLU A 178 -2.43 -19.69 23.37
CA GLU A 178 -1.57 -19.43 24.53
C GLU A 178 -2.33 -19.20 25.84
N LYS A 179 -3.52 -18.58 25.79
CA LYS A 179 -4.39 -18.38 26.96
C LYS A 179 -5.11 -19.67 27.36
N SER A 180 -5.50 -20.51 26.39
CA SER A 180 -6.16 -21.79 26.63
C SER A 180 -5.24 -22.81 27.32
N GLU A 181 -3.92 -22.69 27.16
CA GLU A 181 -2.95 -23.53 27.88
C GLU A 181 -2.73 -23.09 29.33
N LYS A 182 -3.18 -21.90 29.73
CA LYS A 182 -2.92 -21.29 31.05
C LYS A 182 -4.14 -21.15 31.96
N GLU A 183 -5.37 -21.21 31.42
CA GLU A 183 -6.61 -21.07 32.19
C GLU A 183 -7.71 -22.06 31.71
N ASP A 184 -8.26 -22.87 32.63
CA ASP A 184 -9.41 -23.77 32.38
C ASP A 184 -10.76 -23.04 32.15
N ASP A 185 -10.78 -21.71 32.32
CA ASP A 185 -11.96 -20.84 32.31
C ASP A 185 -12.12 -20.08 30.98
N LEU A 186 -12.28 -20.83 29.89
CA LEU A 186 -12.48 -20.30 28.53
C LEU A 186 -13.67 -19.33 28.39
N CYS A 187 -14.64 -19.40 29.31
CA CYS A 187 -15.86 -18.60 29.32
C CYS A 187 -15.64 -17.14 29.77
N LYS A 188 -14.44 -16.78 30.26
CA LYS A 188 -14.11 -15.41 30.69
C LYS A 188 -13.25 -14.63 29.68
N ALA A 189 -12.78 -15.26 28.61
CA ALA A 189 -12.01 -14.62 27.55
C ALA A 189 -12.90 -13.68 26.71
N LYS A 190 -13.19 -12.49 27.24
CA LYS A 190 -13.74 -11.38 26.47
C LYS A 190 -12.58 -10.75 25.68
N VAL A 191 -12.48 -11.01 24.39
CA VAL A 191 -11.90 -10.08 23.39
C VAL A 191 -12.70 -8.78 23.51
N GLY A 192 -12.16 -7.85 24.29
CA GLY A 192 -12.62 -6.49 24.32
C GLY A 192 -12.19 -5.76 23.05
N MET A 193 -12.71 -4.55 22.89
CA MET A 193 -12.24 -3.66 21.83
C MET A 193 -10.72 -3.35 21.94
N VAL A 194 -10.10 -3.53 23.11
CA VAL A 194 -8.69 -3.20 23.34
C VAL A 194 -7.75 -4.24 22.73
N GLU A 195 -8.02 -5.53 22.94
CA GLU A 195 -7.30 -6.63 22.31
C GLU A 195 -7.46 -6.53 20.79
N MET A 196 -8.68 -6.25 20.34
CA MET A 196 -8.97 -6.03 18.92
C MET A 196 -8.19 -4.87 18.33
N GLN A 197 -8.13 -3.73 19.03
CA GLN A 197 -7.32 -2.58 18.60
C GLN A 197 -5.84 -2.92 18.56
N THR A 198 -5.35 -3.79 19.44
CA THR A 198 -3.96 -4.26 19.44
C THR A 198 -3.66 -5.15 18.25
N VAL A 199 -4.55 -6.08 17.92
CA VAL A 199 -4.45 -6.92 16.71
C VAL A 199 -4.56 -6.10 15.44
N LEU A 200 -5.43 -5.09 15.42
CA LEU A 200 -5.52 -4.16 14.30
C LEU A 200 -4.27 -3.29 14.23
N LYS A 201 -3.74 -2.78 15.35
CA LYS A 201 -2.45 -2.09 15.37
C LYS A 201 -1.37 -3.01 14.77
N ALA A 202 -1.25 -4.26 15.20
CA ALA A 202 -0.28 -5.22 14.67
C ALA A 202 -0.49 -5.56 13.18
N GLY A 203 -1.73 -5.74 12.72
CA GLY A 203 -2.05 -6.06 11.33
C GLY A 203 -1.96 -4.87 10.37
N PHE A 204 -2.19 -3.64 10.85
CA PHE A 204 -2.03 -2.41 10.07
C PHE A 204 -0.65 -1.78 10.18
N CYS A 205 0.18 -2.19 11.14
CA CYS A 205 1.55 -1.69 11.25
C CYS A 205 2.38 -2.25 10.09
N SER A 206 3.06 -1.34 9.38
CA SER A 206 4.10 -1.72 8.44
C SER A 206 5.14 -2.59 9.16
N PRO A 207 5.76 -3.59 8.51
CA PRO A 207 6.90 -4.31 9.08
C PRO A 207 8.06 -3.38 9.48
N LEU A 208 8.08 -2.15 8.95
CA LEU A 208 9.00 -1.08 9.35
C LEU A 208 8.78 -0.63 10.81
N VAL A 209 7.56 -0.73 11.35
CA VAL A 209 7.26 -0.42 12.76
C VAL A 209 8.01 -1.37 13.68
N ASP A 210 8.00 -2.67 13.38
CA ASP A 210 8.71 -3.68 14.18
C ASP A 210 10.22 -3.54 14.05
N ILE A 211 10.70 -3.16 12.85
CA ILE A 211 12.11 -2.81 12.66
C ILE A 211 12.48 -1.62 13.56
N ILE A 212 11.69 -0.54 13.54
CA ILE A 212 11.93 0.65 14.37
C ILE A 212 11.86 0.33 15.86
N LYS A 213 10.91 -0.50 16.31
CA LYS A 213 10.82 -0.97 17.70
C LYS A 213 12.09 -1.69 18.15
N ASN A 214 12.71 -2.46 17.28
CA ASN A 214 13.93 -3.22 17.57
C ASN A 214 15.23 -2.43 17.33
N LEU A 215 15.15 -1.17 16.87
CA LEU A 215 16.34 -0.34 16.67
C LEU A 215 17.01 0.05 18.01
N PRO A 216 18.33 0.22 18.03
CA PRO A 216 19.03 0.86 19.15
C PRO A 216 18.51 2.28 19.43
N ASN A 217 18.55 2.70 20.70
CA ASN A 217 18.01 3.99 21.15
C ASN A 217 18.57 5.19 20.36
N HIS A 218 19.87 5.18 20.02
CA HIS A 218 20.50 6.23 19.24
C HIS A 218 19.93 6.34 17.82
N GLN A 219 19.56 5.21 17.19
CA GLN A 219 18.95 5.19 15.86
C GLN A 219 17.48 5.62 15.93
N LYS A 220 16.74 5.19 16.97
CA LYS A 220 15.36 5.64 17.22
C LYS A 220 15.26 7.17 17.34
N ILE A 221 16.20 7.81 18.06
CA ILE A 221 16.24 9.27 18.16
C ILE A 221 16.41 9.91 16.77
N VAL A 222 17.32 9.38 15.94
CA VAL A 222 17.55 9.90 14.58
C VAL A 222 16.30 9.75 13.71
N VAL A 223 15.59 8.62 13.81
CA VAL A 223 14.32 8.38 13.10
C VAL A 223 13.23 9.36 13.54
N VAL A 224 13.06 9.58 14.86
CA VAL A 224 12.09 10.53 15.41
C VAL A 224 12.38 11.97 14.97
N VAL A 225 13.64 12.39 15.07
CA VAL A 225 14.08 13.72 14.63
C VAL A 225 13.87 13.90 13.12
N GLY A 226 14.16 12.87 12.33
CA GLY A 226 13.89 12.86 10.89
C GLY A 226 12.41 12.94 10.55
N ALA A 227 11.56 12.25 11.30
CA ALA A 227 10.10 12.29 11.14
C ALA A 227 9.54 13.70 11.40
N LEU A 228 9.97 14.34 12.49
CA LEU A 228 9.56 15.70 12.85
C LEU A 228 10.01 16.73 11.80
N LEU A 229 11.25 16.63 11.31
CA LEU A 229 11.75 17.51 10.27
C LEU A 229 10.97 17.33 8.95
N ASN A 230 10.70 16.09 8.54
CA ASN A 230 9.95 15.79 7.33
C ASN A 230 8.50 16.31 7.40
N GLU A 231 7.83 16.15 8.55
CA GLU A 231 6.47 16.67 8.74
C GLU A 231 6.45 18.22 8.78
N GLY A 232 7.43 18.84 9.43
CA GLY A 232 7.61 20.29 9.42
C GLY A 232 7.78 20.85 8.00
N LEU A 233 8.66 20.24 7.20
CA LEU A 233 8.90 20.64 5.81
C LEU A 233 7.65 20.45 4.93
N ARG A 234 6.91 19.35 5.12
CA ARG A 234 5.62 19.12 4.44
C ARG A 234 4.58 20.18 4.80
N SER A 235 4.50 20.57 6.07
CA SER A 235 3.58 21.58 6.56
C SER A 235 3.90 22.97 5.99
N CYS A 236 5.17 23.36 5.95
CA CYS A 236 5.62 24.61 5.33
C CYS A 236 5.32 24.63 3.82
N LYS A 237 5.60 23.53 3.10
CA LYS A 237 5.26 23.41 1.67
C LYS A 237 3.76 23.54 1.42
N LYS A 238 2.93 22.91 2.26
CA LYS A 238 1.47 23.01 2.18
C LYS A 238 0.98 24.44 2.42
N GLN A 239 1.53 25.14 3.42
CA GLN A 239 1.20 26.54 3.69
C GLN A 239 1.61 27.49 2.56
N GLN A 240 2.78 27.28 1.95
CA GLN A 240 3.23 28.05 0.78
C GLN A 240 2.30 27.84 -0.42
N LEU A 241 1.90 26.59 -0.68
CA LEU A 241 0.95 26.25 -1.75
C LEU A 241 -0.44 26.86 -1.52
N LEU A 242 -0.94 26.87 -0.28
CA LEU A 242 -2.19 27.53 0.08
C LEU A 242 -2.15 29.03 -0.21
N ARG A 243 -1.09 29.72 0.22
CA ARG A 243 -0.90 31.16 -0.06
C ARG A 243 -0.84 31.46 -1.55
N ILE A 244 -0.18 30.61 -2.33
CA ILE A 244 -0.12 30.75 -3.79
C ILE A 244 -1.51 30.52 -4.41
N ASN A 245 -2.24 29.49 -3.99
CA ASN A 245 -3.60 29.22 -4.49
C ASN A 245 -4.58 30.35 -4.15
N GLU A 246 -4.48 30.95 -2.95
CA GLU A 246 -5.26 32.13 -2.56
C GLU A 246 -4.91 33.37 -3.39
N ALA A 247 -3.62 33.56 -3.69
CA ALA A 247 -3.16 34.65 -4.56
C ALA A 247 -3.60 34.45 -6.02
N LEU A 248 -3.60 33.21 -6.50
CA LEU A 248 -4.10 32.82 -7.82
C LEU A 248 -5.61 32.97 -7.92
N SER A 249 -6.37 32.63 -6.88
CA SER A 249 -7.83 32.81 -6.85
C SER A 249 -8.26 34.28 -6.96
N LYS A 250 -7.36 35.24 -6.69
CA LYS A 250 -7.61 36.68 -6.81
C LYS A 250 -7.24 37.25 -8.19
N LYS A 251 -6.58 36.49 -9.06
CA LYS A 251 -6.16 36.90 -10.41
C LYS A 251 -6.70 35.92 -11.47
N ASN A 252 -7.56 36.39 -12.36
CA ASN A 252 -8.33 35.55 -13.29
C ASN A 252 -7.55 34.94 -14.49
N ASP A 253 -6.24 35.16 -14.65
CA ASP A 253 -5.47 34.63 -15.79
C ASP A 253 -4.65 33.40 -15.40
N LEU A 254 -4.96 32.25 -16.01
CA LEU A 254 -4.65 30.93 -15.47
C LEU A 254 -4.03 30.00 -16.53
N ARG A 255 -2.69 29.88 -16.54
CA ARG A 255 -1.94 28.62 -16.76
C ARG A 255 -0.42 28.82 -16.76
N THR A 256 0.09 29.84 -17.45
CA THR A 256 1.53 30.15 -17.50
C THR A 256 2.07 30.60 -16.13
N ASP A 257 1.27 31.36 -15.38
CA ASP A 257 1.65 31.86 -14.05
C ASP A 257 1.71 30.74 -13.00
N VAL A 258 0.94 29.65 -13.19
CA VAL A 258 0.92 28.53 -12.24
C VAL A 258 2.25 27.77 -12.27
N GLU A 259 2.85 27.58 -13.45
CA GLU A 259 4.15 26.92 -13.59
C GLU A 259 5.29 27.84 -13.11
N VAL A 260 5.21 29.14 -13.41
CA VAL A 260 6.18 30.15 -12.93
C VAL A 260 6.10 30.32 -11.41
N LEU A 261 4.91 30.29 -10.81
CA LEU A 261 4.75 30.38 -9.34
C LEU A 261 5.14 29.07 -8.65
N LYS A 262 4.90 27.91 -9.26
CA LYS A 262 5.39 26.62 -8.76
C LYS A 262 6.92 26.52 -8.81
N SER A 263 7.58 27.14 -9.79
CA SER A 263 9.06 27.17 -9.86
C SER A 263 9.71 28.07 -8.80
N HIS A 264 8.96 29.02 -8.21
CA HIS A 264 9.40 29.84 -7.07
C HIS A 264 9.25 29.14 -5.71
N ILE A 265 8.62 27.95 -5.67
CA ILE A 265 8.58 27.13 -4.45
C ILE A 265 9.99 26.57 -4.23
N LYS A 266 10.68 27.09 -3.22
CA LYS A 266 11.97 26.53 -2.80
C LYS A 266 11.79 25.03 -2.52
N PRO A 267 12.68 24.15 -3.01
CA PRO A 267 12.63 22.75 -2.65
C PRO A 267 12.92 22.61 -1.16
N ALA A 268 11.87 22.50 -0.36
CA ALA A 268 11.92 22.08 1.04
C ALA A 268 12.24 20.57 1.12
N ALA A 269 13.30 20.16 0.43
CA ALA A 269 13.80 18.79 0.44
C ALA A 269 14.55 18.54 1.76
N LEU A 270 14.30 17.36 2.33
CA LEU A 270 15.04 16.84 3.45
C LEU A 270 16.42 16.41 2.94
N THR A 271 17.48 17.08 3.37
CA THR A 271 18.86 16.72 3.03
C THR A 271 19.61 16.22 4.26
N VAL A 272 20.64 15.41 4.06
CA VAL A 272 21.51 14.89 5.13
C VAL A 272 22.09 16.05 5.97
N SER A 273 22.53 17.14 5.33
CA SER A 273 23.04 18.33 6.03
C SER A 273 22.00 19.03 6.90
N LYS A 274 20.77 19.22 6.40
CA LYS A 274 19.67 19.82 7.18
C LYS A 274 19.32 18.93 8.37
N LEU A 275 19.23 17.62 8.15
CA LEU A 275 18.91 16.66 9.21
C LEU A 275 19.99 16.62 10.30
N LYS A 276 21.28 16.64 9.94
CA LYS A 276 22.39 16.72 10.90
C LYS A 276 22.34 18.02 11.74
N LYS A 277 22.13 19.16 11.08
CA LYS A 277 22.00 20.47 11.78
C LYS A 277 20.80 20.47 12.72
N PHE A 278 19.68 19.93 12.26
CA PHE A 278 18.45 19.84 13.03
C PHE A 278 18.59 18.88 14.22
N TYR A 279 19.26 17.74 14.05
CA TYR A 279 19.59 16.83 15.13
C TYR A 279 20.44 17.51 16.20
N LEU A 280 21.49 18.23 15.80
CA LEU A 280 22.32 18.99 16.74
C LEU A 280 21.52 20.08 17.48
N HIS A 281 20.57 20.74 16.82
CA HIS A 281 19.66 21.69 17.47
C HIS A 281 18.78 20.97 18.51
N MET A 282 18.14 19.86 18.14
CA MET A 282 17.29 19.08 19.05
C MET A 282 18.05 18.52 20.26
N THR A 283 19.32 18.12 20.09
CA THR A 283 20.16 17.67 21.23
C THR A 283 20.44 18.77 22.24
N LYS A 284 20.52 20.04 21.81
CA LYS A 284 20.71 21.18 22.69
C LYS A 284 19.43 21.58 23.41
N THR A 285 18.29 21.52 22.70
CA THR A 285 16.99 21.96 23.22
C THR A 285 16.35 20.94 24.17
N TYR A 286 16.49 19.64 23.88
CA TYR A 286 15.82 18.56 24.62
C TYR A 286 16.80 17.63 25.38
N SER A 287 18.07 18.02 25.52
CA SER A 287 19.11 17.26 26.21
C SER A 287 19.25 15.80 25.74
N LEU A 288 19.09 15.56 24.43
CA LEU A 288 19.27 14.24 23.82
C LEU A 288 20.78 13.86 23.80
N PRO A 289 21.11 12.55 23.84
CA PRO A 289 22.50 12.10 23.81
C PRO A 289 23.21 12.59 22.54
N LYS A 290 24.39 13.20 22.71
CA LYS A 290 25.19 13.73 21.61
C LYS A 290 25.94 12.59 20.92
N ILE A 291 25.69 12.44 19.62
CA ILE A 291 26.37 11.49 18.74
C ILE A 291 27.39 12.27 17.89
N SER A 292 28.55 11.67 17.61
CA SER A 292 29.53 12.30 16.73
C SER A 292 29.01 12.38 15.29
N LEU A 293 29.47 13.36 14.51
CA LEU A 293 29.04 13.51 13.12
C LEU A 293 29.41 12.30 12.24
N LYS A 294 30.50 11.58 12.58
CA LYS A 294 30.93 10.37 11.88
C LYS A 294 30.03 9.18 12.20
N ASP A 295 29.62 9.04 13.45
CA ASP A 295 28.71 7.97 13.86
C ASP A 295 27.30 8.20 13.29
N LEU A 296 26.88 9.47 13.13
CA LEU A 296 25.64 9.80 12.44
C LEU A 296 25.63 9.33 10.98
N ASP A 297 26.75 9.42 10.26
CA ASP A 297 26.84 8.92 8.88
C ASP A 297 26.64 7.41 8.81
N VAL A 298 27.27 6.65 9.71
CA VAL A 298 27.08 5.20 9.81
C VAL A 298 25.62 4.84 10.14
N ILE A 299 24.98 5.62 11.01
CA ILE A 299 23.56 5.43 11.32
C ILE A 299 22.69 5.70 10.09
N PHE A 300 22.98 6.74 9.31
CA PHE A 300 22.20 7.04 8.10
C PHE A 300 22.32 5.93 7.05
N ASP A 301 23.52 5.43 6.78
CA ASP A 301 23.71 4.32 5.85
C ASP A 301 22.92 3.07 6.28
N ARG A 302 22.89 2.79 7.59
CA ARG A 302 22.10 1.70 8.16
C ARG A 302 20.60 1.93 8.03
N LEU A 303 20.11 3.14 8.29
CA LEU A 303 18.69 3.47 8.18
C LEU A 303 18.19 3.47 6.72
N VAL A 304 19.06 3.81 5.76
CA VAL A 304 18.78 3.65 4.33
C VAL A 304 18.72 2.18 3.94
N THR A 305 19.67 1.37 4.44
CA THR A 305 19.68 -0.08 4.21
C THR A 305 18.43 -0.77 4.77
N LEU A 306 17.91 -0.27 5.90
CA LEU A 306 16.67 -0.77 6.52
C LEU A 306 15.38 -0.28 5.82
N GLY A 307 15.49 0.56 4.78
CA GLY A 307 14.33 1.08 4.05
C GLY A 307 13.50 2.10 4.83
N ILE A 308 14.07 2.74 5.86
CA ILE A 308 13.39 3.81 6.60
C ILE A 308 13.52 5.14 5.85
N PHE A 309 14.70 5.37 5.25
CA PHE A 309 14.96 6.45 4.32
C PHE A 309 15.34 5.89 2.96
N GLU A 310 14.93 6.56 1.91
CA GLU A 310 15.42 6.36 0.56
C GLU A 310 16.28 7.56 0.19
N ALA A 311 17.48 7.29 -0.32
CA ALA A 311 18.40 8.32 -0.78
C ALA A 311 18.24 8.48 -2.30
N LYS A 312 17.82 9.68 -2.75
CA LYS A 312 17.84 10.00 -4.18
C LYS A 312 19.27 10.25 -4.61
N LEU A 313 19.91 9.21 -5.13
CA LEU A 313 21.24 9.28 -5.73
C LEU A 313 21.15 9.97 -7.10
N ARG A 314 22.06 10.91 -7.37
CA ARG A 314 22.20 11.45 -8.74
C ARG A 314 22.79 10.35 -9.63
N PRO A 315 22.52 10.33 -10.96
CA PRO A 315 23.01 9.28 -11.87
C PRO A 315 24.53 9.07 -11.89
N SER A 316 25.30 10.04 -11.39
CA SER A 316 26.76 10.05 -11.31
C SER A 316 27.34 9.53 -9.99
N GLU A 317 26.52 9.18 -9.00
CA GLU A 317 26.95 8.94 -7.62
C GLU A 317 26.87 7.45 -7.24
N ARG A 318 27.96 6.90 -6.69
CA ARG A 318 28.00 5.55 -6.11
C ARG A 318 27.67 5.59 -4.62
N LEU A 319 27.04 4.53 -4.13
CA LEU A 319 26.54 4.30 -2.76
C LEU A 319 27.62 4.24 -1.65
N CYS A 320 28.83 4.75 -1.89
CA CYS A 320 29.97 4.56 -0.98
C CYS A 320 30.02 5.57 0.19
N SER A 321 29.25 6.65 0.13
CA SER A 321 29.07 7.59 1.24
C SER A 321 27.96 8.59 0.92
N LEU A 322 26.97 8.74 1.81
CA LEU A 322 25.95 9.79 1.69
C LEU A 322 26.60 11.18 1.75
N GLN A 323 26.52 11.94 0.66
CA GLN A 323 27.02 13.30 0.63
C GLN A 323 26.06 14.26 1.36
N GLN A 324 26.58 15.40 1.81
CA GLN A 324 25.81 16.36 2.61
C GLN A 324 24.57 16.93 1.88
N GLU A 325 24.55 16.90 0.55
CA GLU A 325 23.47 17.39 -0.30
C GLU A 325 22.51 16.29 -0.77
N THR A 326 22.72 15.03 -0.41
CA THR A 326 21.83 13.95 -0.82
C THR A 326 20.42 14.18 -0.26
N GLU A 327 19.42 14.16 -1.14
CA GLU A 327 18.01 14.24 -0.76
C GLU A 327 17.55 12.90 -0.18
N LEU A 328 16.97 12.97 1.01
CA LEU A 328 16.39 11.83 1.72
C LEU A 328 14.87 11.90 1.62
N THR A 329 14.24 10.81 1.21
CA THR A 329 12.80 10.59 1.28
C THR A 329 12.51 9.62 2.41
N MET A 330 11.80 10.08 3.44
CA MET A 330 11.33 9.19 4.49
C MET A 330 10.14 8.37 3.99
N LEU A 331 10.27 7.05 4.01
CA LEU A 331 9.25 6.11 3.53
C LEU A 331 8.20 5.81 4.60
N VAL A 332 8.56 5.95 5.88
CA VAL A 332 7.67 5.69 7.01
C VAL A 332 6.86 6.95 7.37
N PRO A 333 5.53 6.89 7.45
CA PRO A 333 4.71 8.01 7.90
C PRO A 333 4.91 8.28 9.39
N ILE A 334 4.74 9.54 9.82
CA ILE A 334 4.99 9.92 11.21
C ILE A 334 4.12 9.16 12.22
N GLU A 335 2.90 8.80 11.85
CA GLU A 335 1.99 8.05 12.72
C GLU A 335 2.53 6.64 13.04
N GLU A 336 3.18 5.98 12.08
CA GLU A 336 3.84 4.70 12.30
C GLU A 336 5.07 4.84 13.21
N VAL A 337 5.81 5.95 13.09
CA VAL A 337 6.93 6.26 13.99
C VAL A 337 6.43 6.51 15.41
N LYS A 338 5.30 7.23 15.59
CA LYS A 338 4.68 7.44 16.90
C LYS A 338 4.29 6.11 17.55
N ILE A 339 3.69 5.20 16.78
CA ILE A 339 3.33 3.85 17.26
C ILE A 339 4.59 3.04 17.63
N ALA A 340 5.65 3.12 16.82
CA ALA A 340 6.89 2.38 17.07
C ALA A 340 7.64 2.84 18.33
N VAL A 341 7.35 4.05 18.80
CA VAL A 341 8.08 4.73 19.89
C VAL A 341 7.16 5.01 21.10
N GLU A 342 5.93 4.49 21.09
CA GLU A 342 4.92 4.64 22.14
C GLU A 342 5.47 4.21 23.52
N ASP A 343 6.31 3.17 23.55
CA ASP A 343 6.93 2.63 24.77
C ASP A 343 8.06 3.52 25.36
N HIS A 344 8.58 4.48 24.59
CA HIS A 344 9.68 5.36 25.02
C HIS A 344 9.15 6.73 25.44
N HIS A 345 8.91 6.91 26.74
CA HIS A 345 8.30 8.13 27.31
C HIS A 345 8.99 9.44 26.84
N SER A 346 10.33 9.50 26.84
CA SER A 346 11.08 10.70 26.42
C SER A 346 10.92 11.04 24.94
N LEU A 347 10.73 10.04 24.09
CA LEU A 347 10.55 10.25 22.65
C LEU A 347 9.08 10.52 22.31
N SER A 348 8.15 9.87 23.01
CA SER A 348 6.72 10.14 22.91
C SER A 348 6.38 11.59 23.30
N SER A 349 7.05 12.14 24.33
CA SER A 349 6.89 13.54 24.72
C SER A 349 7.32 14.55 23.64
N LEU A 350 8.22 14.18 22.72
CA LEU A 350 8.63 15.05 21.60
C LEU A 350 7.50 15.25 20.58
N PHE A 351 6.59 14.28 20.46
CA PHE A 351 5.42 14.38 19.57
C PHE A 351 4.22 15.08 20.23
N ALA A 352 4.16 15.08 21.57
CA ALA A 352 3.08 15.74 22.33
C ALA A 352 3.27 17.26 22.45
N ALA A 353 4.51 17.75 22.37
CA ALA A 353 4.78 19.17 22.23
C ALA A 353 4.31 19.62 20.83
N ASN A 354 3.52 20.68 20.73
CA ASN A 354 3.15 21.32 19.46
C ASN A 354 4.41 21.81 18.73
N PHE A 355 5.07 20.89 18.03
CA PHE A 355 6.36 21.13 17.42
C PHE A 355 6.18 22.00 16.18
N VAL A 356 6.63 23.25 16.27
CA VAL A 356 6.72 24.16 15.13
C VAL A 356 8.16 24.15 14.65
N LEU A 357 8.34 23.82 13.37
CA LEU A 357 9.67 23.81 12.76
C LEU A 357 10.29 25.22 12.88
N PRO A 358 11.50 25.39 13.47
CA PRO A 358 12.13 26.70 13.60
C PRO A 358 12.36 27.33 12.22
N SER A 359 12.25 28.66 12.14
CA SER A 359 12.36 29.44 10.89
C SER A 359 13.65 29.21 10.11
N GLU A 360 14.73 28.80 10.78
CA GLU A 360 16.02 28.44 10.18
C GLU A 360 15.98 27.15 9.33
N PHE A 361 14.96 26.31 9.52
CA PHE A 361 14.80 25.03 8.85
C PHE A 361 13.58 24.98 7.91
N GLN A 362 12.76 26.04 7.89
CA GLN A 362 11.64 26.25 6.94
C GLN A 362 12.16 26.68 5.56
#